data_AF-A0A2E8SY47-F1
#
_entry.id   AF-A0A2E8SY47-F1
#
_cell.length_a   1.000
_cell.length_b   1.000
_cell.length_c   1.000
_cell.angle_alpha   90.00
_cell.angle_beta   90.00
_cell.angle_gamma   90.00
#
_symmetry.space_group_name_H-M   'P 1'
#
loop_
_entity.id
_entity.type
_entity.pdbx_description
1 polymer ?
#
loop_
_entity_poly.entity_id
_entity_poly.type
_entity_poly.pdbx_seq_one_letter_code
_entity_poly.pdbx_strand_id
1 'polypeptide(L)' 'TMLMEFQGMDVILPAGHGLRVVMTETGEDYLAPACGLACPVQVLMDGSTLTLPIIDRDGSSAFLTPQSEDAANNA' A
#
# COMPACT_ATOMS: atom_id res chain seq x y z
N THR A 1 13.93 7.38 15.42
CA THR A 1 12.99 8.09 14.54
C THR A 1 11.76 7.22 14.40
N MET A 2 10.55 7.75 14.59
CA MET A 2 9.35 7.00 14.25
C MET A 2 9.22 7.00 12.72
N LEU A 3 9.25 5.82 12.10
CA LEU A 3 9.01 5.66 10.68
C LEU A 3 7.54 5.29 10.55
N MET A 4 6.75 6.23 10.05
CA MET A 4 5.36 5.98 9.74
C MET A 4 5.35 5.03 8.54
N GLU A 5 4.97 3.77 8.74
CA GLU A 5 4.83 2.80 7.66
C GLU A 5 3.35 2.57 7.35
N PHE A 6 3.05 2.38 6.06
CA PHE A 6 1.73 1.95 5.64
C PHE A 6 1.59 0.45 5.89
N GLN A 7 0.38 0.02 6.23
CA GLN A 7 0.05 -1.41 6.22
C GLN A 7 0.31 -1.99 4.83
N GLY A 8 0.82 -3.22 4.78
CA GLY A 8 1.12 -3.91 3.52
C GLY A 8 -0.13 -4.08 2.66
N MET A 9 0.04 -3.93 1.34
CA MET A 9 -1.03 -4.11 0.35
C MET A 9 -0.59 -5.14 -0.70
N ASP A 10 -1.43 -6.13 -0.99
CA ASP A 10 -1.30 -7.03 -2.14
C ASP A 10 -2.45 -6.74 -3.11
N VAL A 11 -2.23 -5.81 -4.04
CA VAL A 11 -3.27 -5.25 -4.90
C VAL A 11 -2.75 -5.13 -6.33
N ILE A 12 -3.58 -5.55 -7.30
CA ILE A 12 -3.39 -5.27 -8.72
C ILE A 12 -4.19 -4.01 -9.05
N LEU A 13 -3.55 -3.00 -9.65
CA LEU A 13 -4.22 -1.77 -10.08
C LEU A 13 -4.65 -1.90 -11.55
N PRO A 14 -5.95 -1.99 -11.86
CA PRO A 14 -6.41 -2.14 -13.24
C PRO A 14 -6.23 -0.84 -14.05
N ALA A 15 -6.27 -0.97 -15.38
CA ALA A 15 -6.31 0.20 -16.25
C ALA A 15 -7.49 1.13 -15.91
N GLY A 16 -7.27 2.45 -16.02
CA GLY A 16 -8.28 3.46 -15.70
C GLY A 16 -8.51 3.72 -14.20
N HIS A 17 -7.82 2.99 -13.30
CA HIS A 17 -7.87 3.24 -11.86
C HIS A 17 -6.67 4.07 -11.40
N GLY A 18 -6.74 4.60 -10.19
CA GLY A 18 -5.68 5.40 -9.59
C GLY A 18 -5.63 5.26 -8.08
N LEU A 19 -4.57 5.82 -7.50
CA LEU A 19 -4.35 5.83 -6.05
C LEU A 19 -4.76 7.20 -5.48
N ARG A 20 -5.42 7.18 -4.32
CA ARG A 20 -5.75 8.38 -3.56
C ARG A 20 -5.10 8.29 -2.19
N VAL A 21 -4.09 9.13 -1.97
CA VAL A 21 -3.49 9.31 -0.64
C VAL A 21 -4.35 10.29 0.14
N VAL A 22 -4.81 9.88 1.32
CA VAL A 22 -5.61 10.71 2.23
C VAL A 22 -4.78 10.95 3.48
N MET A 23 -4.55 12.22 3.81
CA MET A 23 -3.82 12.61 5.01
C MET A 23 -4.77 13.30 5.99
N THR A 24 -4.84 12.78 7.20
CA THR A 24 -5.76 13.23 8.25
C THR A 24 -5.03 13.30 9.59
N GLU A 25 -5.43 14.24 10.44
CA GLU A 25 -4.89 14.38 11.80
C GLU A 25 -5.47 13.35 12.79
N THR A 26 -6.43 12.55 12.34
CA THR A 26 -7.11 11.50 13.10
C THR A 26 -7.17 10.22 12.27
N GLY A 27 -7.12 9.07 12.92
CA GLY A 27 -7.18 7.75 12.26
C GLY A 27 -7.00 6.62 13.26
N GLU A 28 -7.32 5.40 12.83
CA GLU A 28 -7.28 4.19 13.67
C GLU A 28 -5.87 3.85 14.18
N ASP A 29 -4.82 4.24 13.46
CA ASP A 29 -3.43 3.79 13.73
C ASP A 29 -2.44 4.93 14.01
N TYR A 30 -2.95 6.18 14.16
CA TYR A 30 -2.11 7.34 14.47
C TYR A 30 -2.57 8.04 15.73
N LEU A 31 -1.65 8.13 16.70
CA LEU A 31 -1.82 9.01 17.85
C LEU A 31 -1.89 10.45 17.35
N ALA A 32 -2.94 11.17 17.76
CA ALA A 32 -3.07 12.58 17.49
C ALA A 32 -1.81 13.33 17.99
N PRO A 33 -1.43 14.45 17.35
CA PRO A 33 -0.32 15.27 17.82
C PRO A 33 -0.49 15.60 19.31
N ALA A 34 0.59 15.51 20.10
CA ALA A 34 0.53 15.68 21.55
C ALA A 34 -0.06 17.03 22.02
N CYS A 35 -0.09 18.02 21.14
CA CYS A 35 -0.60 19.38 21.37
C CYS A 35 -1.98 19.66 20.74
N GLY A 36 -2.63 18.68 20.09
CA GLY A 36 -3.95 18.85 19.48
C GLY A 36 -4.03 20.08 18.57
N LEU A 37 -5.06 20.92 18.76
CA LEU A 37 -5.30 22.14 17.98
C LEU A 37 -4.20 23.21 18.11
N ALA A 38 -3.30 23.10 19.08
CA ALA A 38 -2.21 24.06 19.26
C ALA A 38 -1.04 23.82 18.28
N CYS A 39 -1.04 22.72 17.53
CA CYS A 39 -0.01 22.38 16.55
C CYS A 39 -0.64 22.00 15.20
N PRO A 40 -0.96 22.97 14.34
CA PRO A 40 -1.48 22.68 13.01
C PRO A 40 -0.44 21.90 12.19
N VAL A 41 -0.88 20.82 11.54
CA VAL A 41 -0.02 20.05 10.65
C VAL A 41 -0.13 20.60 9.23
N GLN A 42 1.01 20.95 8.64
CA GLN A 42 1.09 21.34 7.24
C GLN A 42 1.81 20.28 6.42
N VAL A 43 1.19 19.85 5.33
CA VAL A 43 1.82 18.97 4.35
C VAL A 43 2.52 19.82 3.30
N LEU A 44 3.84 19.68 3.21
CA LEU A 44 4.62 20.27 2.14
C LEU A 44 4.71 19.27 0.99
N MET A 45 3.95 19.50 -0.07
CA MET A 45 3.97 18.62 -1.25
C MET A 45 5.34 18.62 -1.92
N ASP A 46 6.01 19.78 -1.93
CA ASP A 46 7.34 19.94 -2.49
C ASP A 46 8.37 19.22 -1.60
N GLY A 47 8.96 18.15 -2.11
CA GLY A 47 9.89 17.30 -1.39
C GLY A 47 9.26 16.10 -0.69
N SER A 48 7.93 15.97 -0.71
CA SER A 48 7.25 14.74 -0.28
C SER A 48 7.37 13.66 -1.35
N THR A 49 7.68 12.43 -0.93
CA THR A 49 7.81 11.27 -1.83
C THR A 49 6.94 10.11 -1.34
N LEU A 50 6.14 9.53 -2.22
CA LEU A 50 5.46 8.25 -1.99
C LEU A 50 6.26 7.14 -2.66
N THR A 51 6.73 6.18 -1.89
CA THR A 51 7.43 4.99 -2.39
C THR A 51 6.50 3.79 -2.33
N LEU A 52 6.30 3.12 -3.46
CA LEU A 52 5.52 1.88 -3.56
C LEU A 52 6.41 0.76 -4.12
N PRO A 53 6.44 -0.43 -3.49
CA PRO A 53 7.13 -1.59 -4.05
C PRO A 53 6.28 -2.16 -5.19
N ILE A 54 6.48 -1.67 -6.41
CA ILE A 54 5.80 -2.16 -7.60
C ILE A 54 6.47 -3.45 -8.06
N ILE A 55 5.68 -4.49 -8.27
CA ILE A 55 6.14 -5.78 -8.79
C ILE A 55 5.51 -5.97 -10.17
N ASP A 56 6.35 -6.17 -11.19
CA ASP A 56 5.89 -6.64 -12.49
C ASP A 56 5.85 -8.17 -12.48
N ARG A 57 4.67 -8.74 -12.74
CA ARG A 57 4.41 -10.19 -12.71
C ARG A 57 4.18 -10.63 -14.15
N ASP A 58 5.26 -11.03 -14.83
CA ASP A 58 5.21 -11.57 -16.20
C ASP A 58 4.86 -13.07 -16.26
N GLY A 59 4.66 -13.70 -15.10
CA GLY A 59 4.38 -15.13 -14.96
C GLY A 59 5.61 -16.04 -15.01
N SER A 60 6.80 -15.51 -15.32
CA SER A 60 8.04 -16.30 -15.42
C SER A 60 8.54 -16.82 -14.08
N SER A 61 8.21 -16.14 -12.99
CA SER A 61 8.60 -16.44 -11.62
C SER A 61 7.48 -17.07 -10.78
N ALA A 62 6.37 -17.46 -11.43
CA ALA A 62 5.28 -18.13 -10.73
C ALA A 62 5.75 -19.50 -10.22
N PHE A 63 5.58 -19.74 -8.92
CA PHE A 63 5.77 -21.07 -8.37
C PHE A 63 4.63 -21.97 -8.85
N LEU A 64 4.95 -22.87 -9.78
CA LEU A 64 4.03 -23.90 -10.23
C LEU A 64 4.18 -25.12 -9.34
N THR A 65 3.21 -25.35 -8.46
CA THR A 65 3.14 -26.61 -7.71
C THR A 65 2.88 -27.76 -8.68
N PRO A 66 3.43 -28.97 -8.42
CA PRO A 66 3.05 -30.17 -9.16
C PRO A 66 1.54 -30.35 -9.13
N GLN A 67 0.90 -30.44 -10.30
CA GLN A 67 -0.53 -30.68 -10.43
C GLN A 67 -0.75 -32.15 -10.82
N SER A 68 -1.63 -32.84 -10.11
CA SER A 68 -2.17 -34.14 -10.57
C SER A 68 -3.13 -33.93 -11.74
N GLU A 69 -3.41 -34.98 -12.51
CA GLU A 69 -4.43 -34.94 -13.57
C GLU A 69 -5.81 -34.53 -13.01
N ASP A 70 -6.11 -34.93 -11.77
CA ASP A 70 -7.38 -34.61 -11.08
C ASP A 70 -7.35 -33.26 -10.33
N ALA A 71 -6.39 -32.37 -10.59
CA ALA A 71 -6.30 -31.10 -9.87
C ALA A 71 -7.51 -30.19 -10.16
N ALA A 72 -8.02 -29.54 -9.11
CA ALA A 72 -9.24 -28.74 -9.17
C ALA A 72 -9.17 -27.50 -10.09
N ASN A 73 -7.96 -27.09 -10.49
CA ASN A 73 -7.71 -25.97 -11.41
C ASN A 73 -7.47 -26.41 -12.86
N ASN A 74 -7.65 -27.69 -13.19
CA ASN A 74 -7.59 -28.22 -14.57
C ASN A 74 -8.93 -28.09 -15.34
N ALA A 75 -9.99 -27.58 -14.69
CA ALA A 75 -11.35 -27.48 -15.23
C ALA A 75 -11.67 -26.10 -15.85
#